data_AF-A0AAV6CLZ2-F1
#
_entry.id   AF-A0AAV6CLZ2-F1
#
_cell.length_a   1.000
_cell.length_b   1.000
_cell.length_c   1.000
_cell.angle_alpha   90.00
_cell.angle_beta   90.00
_cell.angle_gamma   90.00
#
_symmetry.space_group_name_H-M   'P 1'
#
loop_
_entity.id
_entity.type
_entity.pdbx_description
1 polymer ?
#
loop_
_entity_poly.entity_id
_entity_poly.type
_entity_poly.pdbx_seq_one_letter_code
_entity_poly.pdbx_strand_id
1 'polypeptide(L)'
;MPLTDHIRSKLSALPHKPGVYLMKDRFGTVIYVGKARDLRKRVSQYFHPSRRHGWDLKLNALVDAIHDLDTHVVRSEPESLLLEGRLIKEFQPRYNISFKDDKRFLLLKVNLNDPIPRFTLTRMKQEDGAIYFGPFAHSGALRSTLSMVRRKFNLRGCRPLTPGEADYKHCLYANLKHCTAPCIGNVPREQYLSQVRAAVDFLSGQSKEMEQQLEGEMRKAAAALDFEKAAELRDALEDLRRTTMKTEKFERLPYTLPVAINPDKDLVELGIALGLPKPPHRIEGFDISNISGTFAVASMVSFKNGRPDRSNYRRFKMKTVVGQNDFACMAETIHRRYSRLKREGEPAAESLEPATHNYPDLILIDGGKGQLNAALEELRKLGIDNIPAIGLAKEYEEIYRPGESEPLRLDHSSGALKLLQRVRDESHRFANTYNAQLRLKKISESLLDEFPGIGERRKAALLKKFGSIQRLRIATLDQIAEVPGFGGKAAAELKAFLEARSTTPAAREVVSDAIPRIEYIRPKKEKDDPEAVLNPNPNAD
;
A
#
# COMPACT_ATOMS: atom_id res chain seq x y z
N MET A 1 -5.44 -16.26 -28.12
CA MET A 1 -5.35 -17.56 -27.42
C MET A 1 -6.76 -18.14 -27.34
N PRO A 2 -7.00 -19.41 -27.72
CA PRO A 2 -8.32 -20.01 -27.58
C PRO A 2 -8.68 -20.06 -26.08
N LEU A 3 -9.91 -19.70 -25.73
CA LEU A 3 -10.40 -19.87 -24.36
C LEU A 3 -10.32 -21.35 -23.98
N THR A 4 -9.61 -21.67 -22.90
CA THR A 4 -9.64 -23.00 -22.30
C THR A 4 -11.08 -23.34 -21.89
N ASP A 5 -11.52 -24.59 -22.12
CA ASP A 5 -12.88 -25.03 -21.78
C ASP A 5 -13.23 -24.79 -20.30
N HIS A 6 -12.22 -24.89 -19.43
CA HIS A 6 -12.31 -24.53 -18.00
C HIS A 6 -12.78 -23.09 -17.75
N ILE A 7 -12.17 -22.11 -18.43
CA ILE A 7 -12.55 -20.69 -18.29
C ILE A 7 -13.96 -20.48 -18.84
N ARG A 8 -14.31 -21.12 -19.97
CA ARG A 8 -15.64 -21.00 -20.58
C ARG A 8 -16.74 -21.52 -19.64
N SER A 9 -16.52 -22.65 -18.99
CA SER A 9 -17.41 -23.20 -17.96
C SER A 9 -17.60 -22.21 -16.82
N LYS A 10 -16.50 -21.68 -16.25
CA LYS A 10 -16.55 -20.68 -15.17
C LYS A 10 -17.29 -19.41 -15.57
N LEU A 11 -17.07 -18.89 -16.79
CA LEU A 11 -17.76 -17.69 -17.30
C LEU A 11 -19.28 -17.89 -17.40
N SER A 12 -19.72 -19.08 -17.81
CA SER A 12 -21.15 -19.41 -17.92
C SER A 12 -21.85 -19.47 -16.55
N ALA A 13 -21.13 -19.90 -15.51
CA ALA A 13 -21.62 -20.02 -14.14
C ALA A 13 -21.63 -18.70 -13.35
N LEU A 14 -21.12 -17.60 -13.91
CA LEU A 14 -21.04 -16.32 -13.20
C LEU A 14 -22.44 -15.72 -12.93
N PRO A 15 -22.71 -15.22 -11.71
CA PRO A 15 -23.99 -14.59 -11.40
C PRO A 15 -24.09 -13.15 -11.93
N HIS A 16 -25.31 -12.71 -12.22
CA HIS A 16 -25.66 -11.29 -12.46
C HIS A 16 -25.83 -10.53 -11.15
N LYS A 17 -24.77 -10.48 -10.34
CA LYS A 17 -24.74 -9.80 -9.03
C LYS A 17 -23.47 -8.95 -8.90
N PRO A 18 -23.47 -7.91 -8.04
CA PRO A 18 -22.26 -7.17 -7.73
C PRO A 18 -21.26 -8.06 -6.99
N GLY A 19 -19.98 -7.80 -7.20
CA GLY A 19 -18.93 -8.67 -6.70
C GLY A 19 -17.52 -8.19 -6.98
N VAL A 20 -16.56 -8.92 -6.41
CA VAL A 20 -15.14 -8.79 -6.72
C VAL A 20 -14.69 -10.05 -7.43
N TYR A 21 -13.90 -9.91 -8.49
CA TYR A 21 -13.30 -11.01 -9.22
C TYR A 21 -11.78 -10.99 -9.09
N LEU A 22 -11.19 -12.17 -9.00
CA LEU A 22 -9.75 -12.39 -8.95
C LEU A 22 -9.33 -13.14 -10.21
N MET A 23 -8.31 -12.63 -10.90
CA MET A 23 -7.67 -13.31 -12.01
C MET A 23 -6.36 -13.91 -11.53
N LYS A 24 -6.12 -15.16 -11.90
CA LYS A 24 -4.95 -15.93 -11.49
C LYS A 24 -4.13 -16.37 -12.69
N ASP A 25 -2.82 -16.49 -12.48
CA ASP A 25 -1.92 -17.13 -13.44
C ASP A 25 -1.96 -18.66 -13.34
N ARG A 26 -1.15 -19.33 -14.17
CA ARG A 26 -1.01 -20.79 -14.20
C ARG A 26 -0.56 -21.41 -12.87
N PHE A 27 0.00 -20.61 -11.98
CA PHE A 27 0.48 -21.03 -10.66
C PHE A 27 -0.55 -20.74 -9.55
N GLY A 28 -1.70 -20.18 -9.89
CA GLY A 28 -2.74 -19.78 -8.93
C GLY A 28 -2.44 -18.47 -8.21
N THR A 29 -1.43 -17.70 -8.63
CA THR A 29 -1.13 -16.39 -8.04
C THR A 29 -2.13 -15.36 -8.53
N VAL A 30 -2.71 -14.57 -7.61
CA VAL A 30 -3.61 -13.47 -7.96
C VAL A 30 -2.84 -12.36 -8.66
N ILE A 31 -3.05 -12.21 -9.97
CA ILE A 31 -2.37 -11.22 -10.81
C ILE A 31 -3.20 -9.94 -10.99
N TYR A 32 -4.51 -10.02 -10.80
CA TYR A 32 -5.43 -8.89 -10.86
C TYR A 32 -6.66 -9.11 -9.99
N VAL A 33 -7.15 -8.03 -9.36
CA VAL A 33 -8.42 -7.98 -8.62
C VAL A 33 -9.25 -6.85 -9.20
N GLY A 34 -10.54 -7.07 -9.44
CA GLY A 34 -11.42 -6.01 -9.94
C GLY A 34 -12.81 -6.08 -9.32
N LYS A 35 -13.48 -4.92 -9.20
CA LYS A 35 -14.90 -4.83 -8.84
C LYS A 35 -15.83 -4.85 -10.05
N ALA A 36 -17.03 -5.37 -9.85
CA ALA A 36 -18.10 -5.35 -10.85
C ALA A 36 -19.45 -5.04 -10.21
N ARG A 37 -20.26 -4.20 -10.88
CA ARG A 37 -21.71 -4.09 -10.60
C ARG A 37 -22.47 -5.36 -11.00
N ASP A 38 -21.99 -6.02 -12.06
CA ASP A 38 -22.49 -7.28 -12.59
C ASP A 38 -21.28 -8.14 -12.98
N LEU A 39 -21.00 -9.17 -12.19
CA LEU A 39 -19.84 -10.05 -12.38
C LEU A 39 -19.83 -10.69 -13.77
N ARG A 40 -20.96 -11.27 -14.20
CA ARG A 40 -21.05 -11.96 -15.50
C ARG A 40 -20.76 -11.00 -16.66
N LYS A 41 -21.40 -9.84 -16.70
CA LYS A 41 -21.17 -8.85 -17.77
C LYS A 41 -19.72 -8.34 -17.75
N ARG A 42 -19.18 -8.02 -16.57
CA ARG A 42 -17.84 -7.42 -16.45
C ARG A 42 -16.73 -8.39 -16.80
N VAL A 43 -16.76 -9.60 -16.24
CA VAL A 43 -15.68 -10.59 -16.45
C VAL A 43 -15.70 -11.11 -17.90
N SER A 44 -16.88 -11.30 -18.49
CA SER A 44 -16.99 -11.75 -19.89
C SER A 44 -16.37 -10.77 -20.91
N GLN A 45 -16.28 -9.48 -20.58
CA GLN A 45 -15.66 -8.47 -21.46
C GLN A 45 -14.19 -8.75 -21.76
N TYR A 46 -13.46 -9.38 -20.83
CA TYR A 46 -12.03 -9.70 -21.00
C TYR A 46 -11.78 -10.86 -21.96
N PHE A 47 -12.81 -11.61 -22.32
CA PHE A 47 -12.69 -12.83 -23.12
C PHE A 47 -13.38 -12.72 -24.48
N HIS A 48 -13.89 -11.54 -24.84
CA HIS A 48 -14.57 -11.31 -26.11
C HIS A 48 -13.56 -10.98 -27.23
N PRO A 49 -13.41 -11.81 -28.28
CA PRO A 49 -12.36 -11.64 -29.30
C PRO A 49 -12.43 -10.31 -30.04
N SER A 50 -13.63 -9.82 -30.33
CA SER A 50 -13.83 -8.56 -31.08
C SER A 50 -13.33 -7.30 -30.36
N ARG A 51 -13.07 -7.38 -29.04
CA ARG A 51 -12.64 -6.22 -28.24
C ARG A 51 -11.11 -6.10 -28.13
N ARG A 52 -10.35 -7.15 -28.49
CA ARG A 52 -8.88 -7.22 -28.35
C ARG A 52 -8.13 -6.15 -29.17
N HIS A 53 -8.64 -5.75 -30.32
CA HIS A 53 -7.96 -4.82 -31.23
C HIS A 53 -7.85 -3.38 -30.69
N GLY A 54 -8.63 -3.01 -29.67
CA GLY A 54 -8.60 -1.67 -29.06
C GLY A 54 -7.99 -1.62 -27.66
N TRP A 55 -7.35 -2.69 -27.19
CA TRP A 55 -6.79 -2.76 -25.83
C TRP A 55 -5.36 -2.27 -25.77
N ASP A 56 -4.99 -1.69 -24.61
CA ASP A 56 -3.60 -1.31 -24.36
C ASP A 56 -2.70 -2.56 -24.22
N LEU A 57 -1.39 -2.38 -24.42
CA LEU A 57 -0.41 -3.48 -24.30
C LEU A 57 -0.49 -4.17 -22.93
N LYS A 58 -0.85 -3.42 -21.88
CA LYS A 58 -0.91 -3.94 -20.51
C LYS A 58 -2.13 -4.84 -20.29
N LEU A 59 -3.31 -4.49 -20.83
CA LEU A 59 -4.51 -5.31 -20.74
C LEU A 59 -4.36 -6.58 -21.58
N ASN A 60 -3.74 -6.51 -22.76
CA ASN A 60 -3.41 -7.70 -23.54
C ASN A 60 -2.48 -8.65 -22.75
N ALA A 61 -1.40 -8.11 -22.17
CA ALA A 61 -0.50 -8.89 -21.33
C ALA A 61 -1.14 -9.42 -20.03
N LEU A 62 -2.19 -8.76 -19.52
CA LEU A 62 -2.98 -9.28 -18.40
C LEU A 62 -3.79 -10.48 -18.88
N VAL A 63 -4.60 -10.31 -19.92
CA VAL A 63 -5.53 -11.34 -20.41
C VAL A 63 -4.80 -12.60 -20.85
N ASP A 64 -3.65 -12.46 -21.50
CA ASP A 64 -2.83 -13.61 -21.91
C ASP A 64 -2.16 -14.33 -20.73
N ALA A 65 -2.03 -13.67 -19.57
CA ALA A 65 -1.52 -14.28 -18.34
C ALA A 65 -2.62 -14.97 -17.51
N ILE A 66 -3.90 -14.81 -17.84
CA ILE A 66 -5.00 -15.41 -17.08
C ILE A 66 -5.10 -16.90 -17.40
N HIS A 67 -4.97 -17.73 -16.37
CA HIS A 67 -5.19 -19.17 -16.44
C HIS A 67 -6.43 -19.60 -15.65
N ASP A 68 -6.80 -18.87 -14.60
CA ASP A 68 -7.96 -19.18 -13.78
C ASP A 68 -8.63 -17.90 -13.23
N LEU A 69 -9.90 -18.03 -12.82
CA LEU A 69 -10.69 -16.94 -12.24
C LEU A 69 -11.53 -17.38 -11.04
N ASP A 70 -11.63 -16.52 -10.04
CA ASP A 70 -12.52 -16.68 -8.89
C ASP A 70 -13.39 -15.43 -8.70
N THR A 71 -14.55 -15.57 -8.06
CA THR A 71 -15.43 -14.45 -7.76
C THR A 71 -16.02 -14.52 -6.37
N HIS A 72 -16.23 -13.35 -5.77
CA HIS A 72 -16.95 -13.17 -4.51
C HIS A 72 -18.14 -12.25 -4.76
N VAL A 73 -19.33 -12.80 -4.61
CA VAL A 73 -20.57 -12.04 -4.68
C VAL A 73 -20.71 -11.22 -3.41
N VAL A 74 -21.06 -9.95 -3.57
CA VAL A 74 -21.38 -9.04 -2.47
C VAL A 74 -22.82 -8.55 -2.60
N ARG A 75 -23.33 -7.87 -1.58
CA ARG A 75 -24.70 -7.34 -1.57
C ARG A 75 -24.81 -6.03 -2.35
N SER A 76 -23.73 -5.25 -2.43
CA SER A 76 -23.77 -3.89 -3.00
C SER A 76 -22.46 -3.47 -3.70
N GLU A 77 -22.55 -2.45 -4.57
CA GLU A 77 -21.35 -1.87 -5.20
C GLU A 77 -20.35 -1.27 -4.19
N PRO A 78 -20.76 -0.50 -3.16
CA PRO A 78 -19.82 0.00 -2.15
C PRO A 78 -19.07 -1.12 -1.42
N GLU A 79 -19.75 -2.23 -1.13
CA GLU A 79 -19.13 -3.41 -0.53
C GLU A 79 -18.09 -4.04 -1.47
N SER A 80 -18.36 -4.08 -2.78
CA SER A 80 -17.38 -4.56 -3.77
C SER A 80 -16.12 -3.68 -3.80
N LEU A 81 -16.26 -2.36 -3.60
CA LEU A 81 -15.13 -1.44 -3.54
C LEU A 81 -14.29 -1.64 -2.26
N LEU A 82 -14.95 -1.84 -1.11
CA LEU A 82 -14.27 -2.12 0.16
C LEU A 82 -13.50 -3.45 0.10
N LEU A 83 -14.13 -4.49 -0.43
CA LEU A 83 -13.53 -5.82 -0.57
C LEU A 83 -12.40 -5.79 -1.61
N GLU A 84 -12.59 -5.15 -2.76
CA GLU A 84 -11.54 -4.95 -3.77
C GLU A 84 -10.32 -4.25 -3.16
N GLY A 85 -10.52 -3.13 -2.47
CA GLY A 85 -9.43 -2.39 -1.84
C GLY A 85 -8.70 -3.20 -0.75
N ARG A 86 -9.40 -4.09 -0.03
CA ARG A 86 -8.77 -5.03 0.92
C ARG A 86 -7.94 -6.08 0.20
N LEU A 87 -8.51 -6.76 -0.80
CA LEU A 87 -7.84 -7.85 -1.53
C LEU A 87 -6.66 -7.35 -2.37
N ILE A 88 -6.74 -6.13 -2.93
CA ILE A 88 -5.58 -5.49 -3.58
C ILE A 88 -4.46 -5.24 -2.56
N LYS A 89 -4.80 -4.83 -1.33
CA LYS A 89 -3.79 -4.61 -0.29
C LYS A 89 -3.15 -5.89 0.20
N GLU A 90 -3.95 -6.94 0.34
CA GLU A 90 -3.51 -8.27 0.76
C GLU A 90 -2.62 -8.92 -0.29
N PHE A 91 -3.08 -8.99 -1.55
CA PHE A 91 -2.35 -9.70 -2.61
C PHE A 91 -1.29 -8.83 -3.30
N GLN A 92 -1.46 -7.50 -3.35
CA GLN A 92 -0.67 -6.57 -4.17
C GLN A 92 -0.48 -7.07 -5.63
N PRO A 93 -1.58 -7.38 -6.33
CA PRO A 93 -1.55 -7.98 -7.67
C PRO A 93 -0.74 -7.13 -8.66
N ARG A 94 -0.01 -7.80 -9.57
CA ARG A 94 0.92 -7.15 -10.51
C ARG A 94 0.22 -6.09 -11.36
N TYR A 95 -0.96 -6.37 -11.90
CA TYR A 95 -1.59 -5.53 -12.91
C TYR A 95 -2.44 -4.39 -12.34
N ASN A 96 -2.90 -4.45 -11.08
CA ASN A 96 -3.60 -3.33 -10.44
C ASN A 96 -2.70 -2.10 -10.30
N ILE A 97 -3.26 -0.91 -10.53
CA ILE A 97 -2.56 0.38 -10.40
C ILE A 97 -3.06 1.12 -9.17
N SER A 98 -4.38 1.20 -9.01
CA SER A 98 -5.06 1.82 -7.87
C SER A 98 -5.06 0.92 -6.63
N PHE A 99 -5.20 1.52 -5.45
CA PHE A 99 -5.23 0.86 -4.13
C PHE A 99 -3.94 0.14 -3.71
N LYS A 100 -2.84 0.35 -4.44
CA LYS A 100 -1.48 -0.05 -4.02
C LYS A 100 -0.85 0.90 -3.01
N ASP A 101 -1.43 2.09 -2.83
CA ASP A 101 -1.02 3.06 -1.83
C ASP A 101 -1.60 2.73 -0.44
N ASP A 102 -0.95 3.23 0.61
CA ASP A 102 -1.39 3.03 2.00
C ASP A 102 -2.71 3.76 2.35
N LYS A 103 -3.39 4.36 1.37
CA LYS A 103 -4.65 5.09 1.58
C LYS A 103 -5.74 4.12 2.01
N ARG A 104 -6.04 4.10 3.30
CA ARG A 104 -7.16 3.34 3.89
C ARG A 104 -8.46 4.14 3.77
N PHE A 105 -9.56 3.40 3.72
CA PHE A 105 -10.92 3.97 3.79
C PHE A 105 -11.10 4.75 5.09
N LEU A 106 -11.97 5.76 5.06
CA LEU A 106 -12.24 6.57 6.24
C LEU A 106 -13.07 5.77 7.25
N LEU A 107 -12.81 6.05 8.52
CA LEU A 107 -13.48 5.56 9.70
C LEU A 107 -13.99 6.78 10.46
N LEU A 108 -15.14 6.64 11.09
CA LEU A 108 -15.67 7.61 12.03
C LEU A 108 -15.31 7.14 13.44
N LYS A 109 -14.58 7.97 14.19
CA LYS A 109 -14.10 7.68 15.55
C LYS A 109 -14.78 8.61 16.54
N VAL A 110 -15.26 8.05 17.66
CA VAL A 110 -15.67 8.82 18.84
C VAL A 110 -15.08 8.19 20.09
N ASN A 111 -14.44 9.00 20.93
CA ASN A 111 -13.91 8.56 22.21
C ASN A 111 -14.80 9.08 23.34
N LEU A 112 -15.43 8.17 24.09
CA LEU A 112 -16.31 8.53 25.20
C LEU A 112 -15.53 8.95 26.46
N ASN A 113 -14.23 8.62 26.53
CA ASN A 113 -13.36 8.98 27.63
C ASN A 113 -12.84 10.43 27.53
N ASP A 114 -13.01 11.08 26.38
CA ASP A 114 -12.64 12.49 26.23
C ASP A 114 -13.50 13.35 27.19
N PRO A 115 -12.95 14.46 27.74
CA PRO A 115 -13.71 15.36 28.60
C PRO A 115 -14.99 15.88 27.93
N ILE A 116 -14.90 16.18 26.63
CA ILE A 116 -16.02 16.59 25.77
C ILE A 116 -15.93 15.80 24.45
N PRO A 117 -16.55 14.61 24.36
CA PRO A 117 -16.43 13.71 23.21
C PRO A 117 -16.81 14.35 21.88
N ARG A 118 -16.15 13.92 20.81
CA ARG A 118 -16.47 14.36 19.45
C ARG A 118 -16.26 13.27 18.42
N PHE A 119 -17.04 13.36 17.36
CA PHE A 119 -16.88 12.52 16.18
C PHE A 119 -15.78 13.09 15.26
N THR A 120 -14.77 12.28 14.97
CA THR A 120 -13.59 12.59 14.16
C THR A 120 -13.43 11.59 13.02
N LEU A 121 -12.84 12.04 11.91
CA LEU A 121 -12.53 11.18 10.77
C LEU A 121 -11.09 10.68 10.89
N THR A 122 -10.89 9.37 10.86
CA THR A 122 -9.57 8.73 10.87
C THR A 122 -9.50 7.69 9.76
N ARG A 123 -8.30 7.22 9.42
CA ARG A 123 -8.07 6.11 8.49
C ARG A 123 -7.52 4.86 9.18
N MET A 124 -7.21 5.00 10.47
CA MET A 124 -6.59 3.94 11.27
C MET A 124 -7.40 3.73 12.54
N LYS A 125 -7.68 2.45 12.80
CA LYS A 125 -8.19 2.00 14.08
C LYS A 125 -7.01 1.85 15.04
N GLN A 126 -7.13 2.41 16.23
CA GLN A 126 -6.18 2.28 17.34
C GLN A 126 -6.86 1.49 18.45
N GLU A 127 -6.08 0.87 19.33
CA GLU A 127 -6.57 0.17 20.52
C GLU A 127 -6.65 1.15 21.70
N ASP A 128 -7.39 2.25 21.51
CA ASP A 128 -7.48 3.38 22.44
C ASP A 128 -8.81 3.43 23.20
N GLY A 129 -9.60 2.35 23.13
CA GLY A 129 -10.95 2.28 23.72
C GLY A 129 -12.00 3.13 23.01
N ALA A 130 -11.68 3.78 21.90
CA ALA A 130 -12.65 4.56 21.14
C ALA A 130 -13.60 3.66 20.31
N ILE A 131 -14.77 4.19 20.03
CA ILE A 131 -15.77 3.55 19.17
C ILE A 131 -15.49 3.96 17.73
N TYR A 132 -15.43 2.97 16.83
CA TYR A 132 -15.16 3.16 15.42
C TYR A 132 -16.32 2.65 14.56
N PHE A 133 -16.79 3.48 13.63
CA PHE A 133 -17.75 3.12 12.59
C PHE A 133 -17.06 3.12 11.21
N GLY A 134 -17.56 2.30 10.29
CA GLY A 134 -16.97 2.08 8.97
C GLY A 134 -16.12 0.81 8.89
N PRO A 135 -15.30 0.62 7.82
CA PRO A 135 -14.83 1.60 6.83
C PRO A 135 -15.88 2.08 5.82
N PHE A 136 -15.80 3.36 5.46
CA PHE A 136 -16.70 4.01 4.51
C PHE A 136 -16.10 4.09 3.09
N ALA A 137 -16.87 3.65 2.09
CA ALA A 137 -16.49 3.68 0.68
C ALA A 137 -16.39 5.12 0.12
N HIS A 138 -17.31 6.01 0.54
CA HIS A 138 -17.42 7.37 0.03
C HIS A 138 -17.19 8.40 1.14
N SER A 139 -16.24 9.32 0.93
CA SER A 139 -15.88 10.35 1.91
C SER A 139 -16.91 11.49 2.00
N GLY A 140 -17.60 11.82 0.90
CA GLY A 140 -18.66 12.83 0.85
C GLY A 140 -19.86 12.43 1.70
N ALA A 141 -20.41 11.24 1.44
CA ALA A 141 -21.52 10.65 2.18
C ALA A 141 -21.31 10.64 3.70
N LEU A 142 -20.10 10.27 4.12
CA LEU A 142 -19.72 10.26 5.52
C LEU A 142 -19.74 11.67 6.14
N ARG A 143 -19.27 12.69 5.42
CA ARG A 143 -19.29 14.09 5.90
C ARG A 143 -20.70 14.63 6.00
N SER A 144 -21.57 14.33 5.04
CA SER A 144 -22.99 14.71 5.05
C SER A 144 -23.72 14.07 6.23
N THR A 145 -23.55 12.76 6.42
CA THR A 145 -24.11 12.01 7.55
C THR A 145 -23.64 12.59 8.88
N LEU A 146 -22.34 12.87 9.02
CA LEU A 146 -21.77 13.49 10.21
C LEU A 146 -22.35 14.89 10.50
N SER A 147 -22.55 15.70 9.47
CA SER A 147 -23.18 17.02 9.59
C SER A 147 -24.62 16.92 10.11
N MET A 148 -25.40 15.97 9.59
CA MET A 148 -26.77 15.72 10.03
C MET A 148 -26.82 15.19 11.47
N VAL A 149 -25.98 14.22 11.83
CA VAL A 149 -25.88 13.69 13.21
C VAL A 149 -25.56 14.81 14.19
N ARG A 150 -24.61 15.69 13.84
CA ARG A 150 -24.25 16.85 14.67
C ARG A 150 -25.43 17.78 14.89
N ARG A 151 -26.21 18.07 13.85
CA ARG A 151 -27.42 18.91 13.92
C ARG A 151 -28.52 18.26 14.76
N LYS A 152 -28.80 16.98 14.57
CA LYS A 152 -29.89 16.27 15.27
C LYS A 152 -29.64 16.13 16.78
N PHE A 153 -28.39 15.85 17.17
CA PHE A 153 -28.03 15.61 18.57
C PHE A 153 -27.29 16.78 19.23
N ASN A 154 -27.28 17.95 18.59
CA ASN A 154 -26.63 19.18 19.07
C ASN A 154 -25.17 18.96 19.52
N LEU A 155 -24.40 18.26 18.69
CA LEU A 155 -23.03 17.85 19.00
C LEU A 155 -22.00 18.86 18.49
N ARG A 156 -20.90 18.99 19.22
CA ARG A 156 -19.79 19.84 18.80
C ARG A 156 -19.15 19.38 17.49
N GLY A 157 -18.79 20.36 16.66
CA GLY A 157 -17.93 20.19 15.49
C GLY A 157 -16.57 20.90 15.58
N CYS A 158 -16.26 21.53 16.72
CA CYS A 158 -15.05 22.33 16.89
C CYS A 158 -13.75 21.49 16.94
N ARG A 159 -12.65 22.12 16.50
CA ARG A 159 -11.32 21.50 16.35
C ARG A 159 -10.52 21.28 17.64
N PRO A 160 -10.57 22.15 18.67
CA PRO A 160 -9.86 21.90 19.93
C PRO A 160 -10.31 20.60 20.59
N LEU A 161 -9.45 19.93 21.36
CA LEU A 161 -9.87 18.73 22.11
C LEU A 161 -10.67 19.13 23.35
N THR A 162 -10.16 20.09 24.12
CA THR A 162 -10.76 20.67 25.32
C THR A 162 -11.02 22.17 25.08
N PRO A 163 -12.14 22.52 24.42
CA PRO A 163 -12.49 23.90 24.12
C PRO A 163 -12.85 24.66 25.40
N GLY A 164 -12.40 25.91 25.51
CA GLY A 164 -12.73 26.80 26.62
C GLY A 164 -13.52 28.04 26.19
N GLU A 165 -13.60 29.04 27.07
CA GLU A 165 -14.31 30.30 26.81
C GLU A 165 -13.74 31.08 25.62
N ALA A 166 -12.41 31.06 25.44
CA ALA A 166 -11.75 31.70 24.29
C ALA A 166 -12.20 31.12 22.95
N ASP A 167 -12.42 29.81 22.87
CA ASP A 167 -12.92 29.12 21.67
C ASP A 167 -14.42 29.36 21.45
N TYR A 168 -15.16 29.61 22.54
CA TYR A 168 -16.59 29.86 22.48
C TYR A 168 -16.93 31.24 21.93
N LYS A 169 -16.08 32.26 22.20
CA LYS A 169 -16.31 33.67 21.84
C LYS A 169 -16.71 33.89 20.38
N HIS A 170 -16.23 33.05 19.45
CA HIS A 170 -16.55 33.10 18.02
C HIS A 170 -17.10 31.75 17.49
N CYS A 171 -17.77 30.97 18.35
CA CYS A 171 -18.23 29.63 18.00
C CYS A 171 -19.48 29.66 17.10
N LEU A 172 -19.26 29.43 15.81
CA LEU A 172 -20.34 29.33 14.82
C LEU A 172 -21.37 28.24 15.16
N TYR A 173 -20.94 27.11 15.75
CA TYR A 173 -21.84 26.01 16.10
C TYR A 173 -22.84 26.37 17.20
N ALA A 174 -22.44 27.22 18.16
CA ALA A 174 -23.34 27.71 19.19
C ALA A 174 -24.34 28.72 18.61
N ASN A 175 -23.86 29.64 17.77
CA ASN A 175 -24.71 30.64 17.12
C ASN A 175 -25.75 30.00 16.20
N LEU A 176 -25.39 28.93 15.49
CA LEU A 176 -26.31 28.15 14.64
C LEU A 176 -27.13 27.12 15.43
N LYS A 177 -27.03 27.08 16.76
CA LYS A 177 -27.69 26.11 17.65
C LYS A 177 -27.43 24.64 17.29
N HIS A 178 -26.29 24.35 16.66
CA HIS A 178 -25.85 22.99 16.31
C HIS A 178 -25.08 22.32 17.44
N CYS A 179 -24.74 23.05 18.50
CA CYS A 179 -24.01 22.56 19.65
C CYS A 179 -24.64 23.11 20.92
N THR A 180 -24.79 22.26 21.94
CA THR A 180 -25.24 22.65 23.30
C THR A 180 -24.19 23.40 24.12
N ALA A 181 -23.04 23.73 23.52
CA ALA A 181 -21.95 24.48 24.14
C ALA A 181 -21.46 23.93 25.50
N PRO A 182 -21.11 22.62 25.59
CA PRO A 182 -20.55 22.05 26.83
C PRO A 182 -19.20 22.67 27.24
N CYS A 183 -18.54 23.40 26.34
CA CYS A 183 -17.26 24.07 26.56
C CYS A 183 -17.30 25.20 27.60
N ILE A 184 -18.47 25.82 27.79
CA ILE A 184 -18.69 26.88 28.79
C ILE A 184 -19.61 26.41 29.93
N GLY A 185 -19.86 25.09 30.03
CA GLY A 185 -20.76 24.54 31.04
C GLY A 185 -22.25 24.82 30.78
N ASN A 186 -22.66 25.22 29.57
CA ASN A 186 -24.07 25.46 29.24
C ASN A 186 -24.95 24.20 29.41
N VAL A 187 -24.34 23.01 29.30
CA VAL A 187 -24.95 21.75 29.72
C VAL A 187 -23.95 20.96 30.57
N PRO A 188 -24.40 20.23 31.61
CA PRO A 188 -23.54 19.34 32.37
C PRO A 188 -22.99 18.21 31.49
N ARG A 189 -21.80 17.73 31.84
CA ARG A 189 -21.09 16.68 31.08
C ARG A 189 -21.94 15.43 30.88
N GLU A 190 -22.72 15.04 31.87
CA GLU A 190 -23.59 13.85 31.81
C GLU A 190 -24.69 14.00 30.75
N GLN A 191 -25.30 15.18 30.67
CA GLN A 191 -26.29 15.48 29.63
C GLN A 191 -25.66 15.53 28.24
N TYR A 192 -24.43 16.06 28.12
CA TYR A 192 -23.72 16.00 26.84
C TYR A 192 -23.34 14.57 26.44
N LEU A 193 -22.92 13.75 27.41
CA LEU A 193 -22.63 12.33 27.18
C LEU A 193 -23.86 11.53 26.76
N SER A 194 -25.04 11.84 27.31
CA SER A 194 -26.28 11.18 26.88
C SER A 194 -26.63 11.52 25.43
N GLN A 195 -26.40 12.77 24.99
CA GLN A 195 -26.53 13.16 23.57
C GLN A 195 -25.55 12.40 22.67
N VAL A 196 -24.29 12.25 23.09
CA VAL A 196 -23.28 11.50 22.35
C VAL A 196 -23.63 10.01 22.28
N ARG A 197 -24.08 9.42 23.39
CA ARG A 197 -24.55 8.03 23.44
C ARG A 197 -25.75 7.81 22.53
N ALA A 198 -26.74 8.70 22.56
CA ALA A 198 -27.88 8.64 21.65
C ALA A 198 -27.44 8.69 20.18
N ALA A 199 -26.43 9.50 19.84
CA ALA A 199 -25.85 9.52 18.49
C ALA A 199 -25.09 8.23 18.13
N VAL A 200 -24.40 7.60 19.09
CA VAL A 200 -23.74 6.30 18.93
C VAL A 200 -24.76 5.18 18.72
N ASP A 201 -25.82 5.15 19.54
CA ASP A 201 -26.91 4.18 19.46
C ASP A 201 -27.65 4.31 18.13
N PHE A 202 -27.88 5.54 17.71
CA PHE A 202 -28.45 5.84 16.42
C PHE A 202 -27.59 5.38 15.24
N LEU A 203 -26.27 5.61 15.28
CA LEU A 203 -25.34 5.15 14.25
C LEU A 203 -25.16 3.62 14.27
N SER A 204 -25.47 2.97 15.39
CA SER A 204 -25.28 1.53 15.59
C SER A 204 -26.55 0.69 15.45
N GLY A 205 -27.75 1.27 15.61
CA GLY A 205 -28.96 0.49 15.91
C GLY A 205 -30.29 0.87 15.24
N GLN A 206 -30.49 2.07 14.68
CA GLN A 206 -31.83 2.49 14.23
C GLN A 206 -31.86 3.21 12.88
N SER A 207 -31.39 2.52 11.83
CA SER A 207 -31.44 2.97 10.45
C SER A 207 -32.86 3.34 9.97
N LYS A 208 -33.88 2.55 10.36
CA LYS A 208 -35.22 2.62 9.75
C LYS A 208 -36.05 3.84 10.15
N GLU A 209 -36.07 4.22 11.42
CA GLU A 209 -36.87 5.37 11.88
C GLU A 209 -36.28 6.70 11.36
N MET A 210 -34.95 6.78 11.28
CA MET A 210 -34.32 7.93 10.63
C MET A 210 -34.61 7.98 9.13
N GLU A 211 -34.52 6.86 8.42
CA GLU A 211 -34.87 6.83 7.00
C GLU A 211 -36.30 7.36 6.79
N GLN A 212 -37.25 6.92 7.62
CA GLN A 212 -38.64 7.40 7.55
C GLN A 212 -38.76 8.89 7.85
N GLN A 213 -38.01 9.41 8.82
CA GLN A 213 -38.02 10.84 9.17
C GLN A 213 -37.45 11.71 8.05
N LEU A 214 -36.28 11.35 7.50
CA LEU A 214 -35.65 12.06 6.38
C LEU A 214 -36.49 11.98 5.11
N GLU A 215 -37.09 10.81 4.82
CA GLU A 215 -38.01 10.64 3.69
C GLU A 215 -39.27 11.50 3.85
N GLY A 216 -39.79 11.61 5.08
CA GLY A 216 -40.91 12.50 5.40
C GLY A 216 -40.58 13.97 5.23
N GLU A 217 -39.40 14.41 5.69
CA GLU A 217 -38.92 15.80 5.53
C GLU A 217 -38.62 16.13 4.06
N MET A 218 -38.06 15.18 3.30
CA MET A 218 -37.82 15.31 1.86
C MET A 218 -39.15 15.53 1.11
N ARG A 219 -40.18 14.72 1.42
CA ARG A 219 -41.51 14.86 0.82
C ARG A 219 -42.18 16.18 1.19
N LYS A 220 -42.02 16.65 2.43
CA LYS A 220 -42.52 17.98 2.86
C LYS A 220 -41.81 19.12 2.14
N ALA A 221 -40.49 19.06 1.98
CA ALA A 221 -39.71 20.06 1.23
C ALA A 221 -40.09 20.08 -0.26
N ALA A 222 -40.26 18.90 -0.88
CA ALA A 222 -40.73 18.78 -2.25
C ALA A 222 -42.16 19.34 -2.43
N ALA A 223 -43.05 19.08 -1.47
CA ALA A 223 -44.41 19.64 -1.48
C ALA A 223 -44.44 21.17 -1.28
N ALA A 224 -43.43 21.73 -0.60
CA ALA A 224 -43.25 23.17 -0.43
C ALA A 224 -42.48 23.85 -1.59
N LEU A 225 -42.19 23.11 -2.68
CA LEU A 225 -41.41 23.57 -3.84
C LEU A 225 -39.95 23.98 -3.51
N ASP A 226 -39.41 23.53 -2.38
CA ASP A 226 -38.01 23.73 -1.99
C ASP A 226 -37.15 22.57 -2.52
N PHE A 227 -36.85 22.62 -3.82
CA PHE A 227 -36.17 21.53 -4.53
C PHE A 227 -34.71 21.34 -4.12
N GLU A 228 -34.01 22.41 -3.69
CA GLU A 228 -32.63 22.30 -3.19
C GLU A 228 -32.59 21.50 -1.89
N LYS A 229 -33.46 21.85 -0.94
CA LYS A 229 -33.57 21.13 0.33
C LYS A 229 -34.08 19.70 0.16
N ALA A 230 -35.01 19.47 -0.76
CA ALA A 230 -35.47 18.12 -1.10
C ALA A 230 -34.33 17.28 -1.72
N ALA A 231 -33.49 17.85 -2.58
CA ALA A 231 -32.31 17.18 -3.13
C ALA A 231 -31.28 16.86 -2.04
N GLU A 232 -30.98 17.80 -1.13
CA GLU A 232 -30.09 17.55 0.01
C GLU A 232 -30.60 16.42 0.92
N LEU A 233 -31.90 16.40 1.21
CA LEU A 233 -32.52 15.37 2.05
C LEU A 233 -32.59 14.01 1.34
N ARG A 234 -32.81 13.99 0.02
CA ARG A 234 -32.74 12.78 -0.80
C ARG A 234 -31.33 12.19 -0.79
N ASP A 235 -30.33 13.03 -1.03
CA ASP A 235 -28.93 12.60 -1.10
C ASP A 235 -28.45 12.13 0.29
N ALA A 236 -28.87 12.81 1.37
CA ALA A 236 -28.63 12.38 2.75
C ALA A 236 -29.34 11.06 3.10
N LEU A 237 -30.57 10.84 2.63
CA LEU A 237 -31.32 9.58 2.81
C LEU A 237 -30.63 8.42 2.06
N GLU A 238 -30.14 8.67 0.85
CA GLU A 238 -29.41 7.68 0.07
C GLU A 238 -28.07 7.32 0.73
N ASP A 239 -27.34 8.31 1.23
CA ASP A 239 -26.08 8.13 1.94
C ASP A 239 -26.26 7.40 3.28
N LEU A 240 -27.35 7.68 3.99
CA LEU A 240 -27.72 6.97 5.20
C LEU A 240 -28.07 5.51 4.90
N ARG A 241 -28.92 5.23 3.90
CA ARG A 241 -29.22 3.86 3.45
C ARG A 241 -27.95 3.07 3.10
N ARG A 242 -26.98 3.73 2.44
CA ARG A 242 -25.67 3.16 2.10
C ARG A 242 -24.76 2.90 3.30
N THR A 243 -24.88 3.71 4.35
CA THR A 243 -24.04 3.67 5.56
C THR A 243 -24.55 2.66 6.59
N THR A 244 -25.87 2.56 6.74
CA THR A 244 -26.50 1.82 7.84
C THR A 244 -26.85 0.36 7.50
N MET A 245 -26.51 -0.12 6.30
CA MET A 245 -26.38 -1.55 6.09
C MET A 245 -25.23 -2.03 6.97
N LYS A 246 -25.54 -2.87 7.98
CA LYS A 246 -24.54 -3.57 8.80
C LYS A 246 -23.47 -4.10 7.85
N THR A 247 -22.29 -3.45 7.87
CA THR A 247 -21.09 -4.08 7.35
C THR A 247 -20.90 -5.26 8.28
N GLU A 248 -21.34 -6.45 7.85
CA GLU A 248 -20.92 -7.66 8.53
C GLU A 248 -19.40 -7.56 8.64
N LYS A 249 -18.88 -7.88 9.83
CA LYS A 249 -17.48 -8.27 9.93
C LYS A 249 -17.35 -9.30 8.84
N PHE A 250 -16.71 -8.94 7.71
CA PHE A 250 -16.37 -9.91 6.71
C PHE A 250 -15.75 -11.03 7.52
N GLU A 251 -16.41 -12.19 7.58
CA GLU A 251 -15.79 -13.36 8.16
C GLU A 251 -14.38 -13.35 7.62
N ARG A 252 -13.38 -13.48 8.51
CA ARG A 252 -12.01 -13.72 8.07
C ARG A 252 -12.17 -14.75 6.98
N LEU A 253 -11.98 -14.36 5.71
CA LEU A 253 -12.43 -15.19 4.60
C LEU A 253 -11.85 -16.55 4.90
N PRO A 254 -12.67 -17.61 5.10
CA PRO A 254 -12.12 -18.93 5.28
C PRO A 254 -11.35 -19.18 3.99
N TYR A 255 -10.03 -19.12 4.09
CA TYR A 255 -9.13 -19.25 2.97
C TYR A 255 -9.06 -20.75 2.67
N THR A 256 -10.16 -21.32 2.19
CA THR A 256 -10.10 -22.39 1.21
C THR A 256 -10.17 -21.74 -0.16
N LEU A 257 -9.32 -20.73 -0.40
CA LEU A 257 -8.78 -20.62 -1.75
C LEU A 257 -8.03 -21.94 -1.96
N PRO A 258 -8.29 -22.67 -3.04
CA PRO A 258 -7.33 -23.63 -3.50
C PRO A 258 -6.12 -22.81 -3.91
N VAL A 259 -5.23 -22.54 -2.96
CA VAL A 259 -3.82 -22.45 -3.28
C VAL A 259 -3.56 -23.84 -3.87
N ALA A 260 -3.16 -23.93 -5.14
CA ALA A 260 -2.84 -25.21 -5.79
C ALA A 260 -1.60 -25.91 -5.16
N ILE A 261 -1.30 -25.57 -3.91
CA ILE A 261 -0.10 -25.71 -3.10
C ILE A 261 -0.63 -25.74 -1.66
N ASN A 262 -0.40 -26.82 -0.93
CA ASN A 262 -0.59 -26.81 0.52
C ASN A 262 0.77 -26.43 1.11
N PRO A 263 0.99 -25.18 1.58
CA PRO A 263 2.34 -24.69 1.90
C PRO A 263 3.11 -25.62 2.83
N ASP A 264 2.42 -26.22 3.80
CA ASP A 264 3.05 -27.15 4.74
C ASP A 264 3.42 -28.48 4.06
N LYS A 265 2.53 -29.00 3.20
CA LYS A 265 2.81 -30.22 2.40
C LYS A 265 3.93 -29.99 1.38
N ASP A 266 3.89 -28.88 0.66
CA ASP A 266 4.85 -28.52 -0.38
C ASP A 266 6.24 -28.25 0.20
N LEU A 267 6.31 -27.69 1.43
CA LEU A 267 7.56 -27.56 2.18
C LEU A 267 8.14 -28.91 2.59
N VAL A 268 7.29 -29.84 3.05
CA VAL A 268 7.72 -31.21 3.37
C VAL A 268 8.20 -31.92 2.12
N GLU A 269 7.45 -31.84 1.02
CA GLU A 269 7.81 -32.41 -0.27
C GLU A 269 9.14 -31.82 -0.78
N LEU A 270 9.36 -30.51 -0.64
CA LEU A 270 10.61 -29.85 -1.00
C LEU A 270 11.78 -30.33 -0.13
N GLY A 271 11.57 -30.46 1.18
CA GLY A 271 12.59 -31.00 2.09
C GLY A 271 13.02 -32.41 1.71
N ILE A 272 12.06 -33.28 1.39
CA ILE A 272 12.33 -34.65 0.93
C ILE A 272 13.07 -34.64 -0.43
N ALA A 273 12.58 -33.86 -1.40
CA ALA A 273 13.16 -33.77 -2.73
C ALA A 273 14.61 -33.28 -2.74
N LEU A 274 14.95 -32.37 -1.82
CA LEU A 274 16.30 -31.82 -1.67
C LEU A 274 17.17 -32.57 -0.66
N GLY A 275 16.65 -33.59 0.03
CA GLY A 275 17.38 -34.34 1.05
C GLY A 275 17.70 -33.53 2.31
N LEU A 276 16.87 -32.54 2.65
CA LEU A 276 17.07 -31.69 3.82
C LEU A 276 16.63 -32.41 5.12
N PRO A 277 17.30 -32.17 6.26
CA PRO A 277 16.94 -32.82 7.53
C PRO A 277 15.58 -32.39 8.07
N LYS A 278 15.11 -31.20 7.69
CA LYS A 278 13.81 -30.64 8.07
C LYS A 278 13.22 -29.83 6.91
N PRO A 279 11.89 -29.67 6.83
CA PRO A 279 11.24 -28.79 5.87
C PRO A 279 11.78 -27.36 5.98
N PRO A 280 12.11 -26.67 4.87
CA PRO A 280 12.74 -25.36 4.91
C PRO A 280 11.71 -24.25 5.17
N HIS A 281 11.38 -24.01 6.44
CA HIS A 281 10.39 -23.01 6.84
C HIS A 281 10.75 -21.60 6.39
N ARG A 282 12.04 -21.27 6.28
CA ARG A 282 12.53 -19.98 5.83
C ARG A 282 13.43 -20.12 4.60
N ILE A 283 12.99 -19.54 3.48
CA ILE A 283 13.71 -19.57 2.20
C ILE A 283 14.10 -18.13 1.83
N GLU A 284 15.37 -17.88 1.50
CA GLU A 284 15.81 -16.61 0.92
C GLU A 284 16.15 -16.80 -0.56
N GLY A 285 15.48 -16.04 -1.43
CA GLY A 285 15.67 -16.07 -2.88
C GLY A 285 16.49 -14.87 -3.36
N PHE A 286 17.45 -15.09 -4.25
CA PHE A 286 18.35 -14.05 -4.78
C PHE A 286 18.29 -13.98 -6.31
N ASP A 287 18.14 -12.76 -6.84
CA ASP A 287 18.22 -12.42 -8.27
C ASP A 287 19.28 -11.33 -8.50
N ILE A 288 20.11 -11.49 -9.53
CA ILE A 288 21.04 -10.44 -9.99
C ILE A 288 20.48 -9.80 -11.25
N SER A 289 20.30 -8.49 -11.20
CA SER A 289 19.79 -7.70 -12.30
C SER A 289 20.80 -6.64 -12.73
N ASN A 290 21.21 -6.69 -13.99
CA ASN A 290 22.05 -5.65 -14.60
C ASN A 290 21.19 -4.58 -15.28
N ILE A 291 21.47 -3.31 -14.97
CA ILE A 291 20.80 -2.16 -15.58
C ILE A 291 21.76 -1.47 -16.53
N SER A 292 21.63 -1.76 -17.83
CA SER A 292 22.21 -1.00 -18.96
C SER A 292 23.63 -0.46 -18.69
N GLY A 293 24.51 -1.32 -18.16
CA GLY A 293 25.94 -1.04 -17.93
C GLY A 293 26.29 -0.04 -16.82
N THR A 294 25.35 0.52 -16.06
CA THR A 294 25.63 1.60 -15.08
C THR A 294 25.45 1.22 -13.62
N PHE A 295 24.52 0.30 -13.29
CA PHE A 295 24.33 -0.17 -11.92
C PHE A 295 23.94 -1.66 -11.92
N ALA A 296 24.74 -2.48 -11.25
CA ALA A 296 24.36 -3.85 -10.88
C ALA A 296 23.60 -3.82 -9.55
N VAL A 297 22.46 -4.50 -9.51
CA VAL A 297 21.61 -4.57 -8.31
C VAL A 297 21.22 -6.02 -8.07
N ALA A 298 21.42 -6.48 -6.84
CA ALA A 298 20.85 -7.73 -6.38
C ALA A 298 19.55 -7.50 -5.62
N SER A 299 18.60 -8.39 -5.81
CA SER A 299 17.32 -8.40 -5.12
C SER A 299 17.20 -9.68 -4.31
N MET A 300 16.84 -9.52 -3.04
CA MET A 300 16.61 -10.63 -2.11
C MET A 300 15.17 -10.60 -1.64
N VAL A 301 14.49 -11.73 -1.78
CA VAL A 301 13.15 -11.97 -1.23
C VAL A 301 13.24 -13.02 -0.13
N SER A 302 12.32 -12.97 0.83
CA SER A 302 12.26 -13.95 1.91
C SER A 302 10.89 -14.59 1.91
N PHE A 303 10.84 -15.90 2.14
CA PHE A 303 9.61 -16.66 2.33
C PHE A 303 9.65 -17.30 3.71
N LYS A 304 8.52 -17.27 4.40
CA LYS A 304 8.31 -17.92 5.70
C LYS A 304 7.05 -18.80 5.61
N ASN A 305 7.18 -20.08 5.97
CA ASN A 305 6.12 -21.09 5.87
C ASN A 305 5.45 -21.11 4.49
N GLY A 306 6.27 -21.14 3.43
CA GLY A 306 5.82 -21.20 2.04
C GLY A 306 5.13 -19.93 1.52
N ARG A 307 5.16 -18.83 2.30
CA ARG A 307 4.52 -17.55 1.96
C ARG A 307 5.54 -16.41 1.88
N PRO A 308 5.34 -15.42 1.01
CA PRO A 308 6.18 -14.23 0.94
C PRO A 308 6.24 -13.45 2.27
N ASP A 309 7.45 -13.27 2.81
CA ASP A 309 7.74 -12.40 3.96
C ASP A 309 8.35 -11.08 3.48
N ARG A 310 7.48 -10.19 3.02
CA ARG A 310 7.86 -8.90 2.42
C ARG A 310 8.61 -7.97 3.38
N SER A 311 8.43 -8.13 4.69
CA SER A 311 9.13 -7.32 5.69
C SER A 311 10.65 -7.55 5.64
N ASN A 312 11.07 -8.71 5.15
CA ASN A 312 12.46 -9.13 5.04
C ASN A 312 13.04 -9.03 3.63
N TYR A 313 12.37 -8.34 2.70
CA TYR A 313 12.92 -8.12 1.37
C TYR A 313 14.04 -7.09 1.43
N ARG A 314 15.12 -7.30 0.66
CA ARG A 314 16.28 -6.41 0.66
C ARG A 314 16.78 -6.20 -0.77
N ARG A 315 17.36 -5.03 -1.01
CA ARG A 315 18.01 -4.70 -2.29
C ARG A 315 19.45 -4.31 -1.99
N PHE A 316 20.36 -4.78 -2.81
CA PHE A 316 21.78 -4.52 -2.68
C PHE A 316 22.26 -3.82 -3.94
N LYS A 317 22.56 -2.53 -3.82
CA LYS A 317 23.32 -1.82 -4.84
C LYS A 317 24.77 -2.26 -4.71
N MET A 318 25.36 -2.75 -5.81
CA MET A 318 26.75 -3.19 -5.84
C MET A 318 27.68 -2.00 -5.65
N LYS A 319 28.73 -2.18 -4.84
CA LYS A 319 29.70 -1.12 -4.52
C LYS A 319 31.09 -1.43 -5.08
N THR A 320 31.47 -2.70 -5.07
CA THR A 320 32.86 -3.12 -5.35
C THR A 320 33.04 -3.75 -6.72
N VAL A 321 31.95 -4.17 -7.36
CA VAL A 321 31.99 -4.80 -8.69
C VAL A 321 31.99 -3.73 -9.79
N VAL A 322 33.03 -3.73 -10.61
CA VAL A 322 33.16 -2.89 -11.81
C VAL A 322 32.85 -3.75 -13.04
N GLY A 323 31.92 -3.31 -13.88
CA GLY A 323 31.49 -4.04 -15.09
C GLY A 323 30.37 -5.06 -14.85
N GLN A 324 30.01 -5.81 -15.90
CA GLN A 324 28.98 -6.86 -15.84
C GLN A 324 29.62 -8.17 -15.37
N ASN A 325 29.63 -8.41 -14.06
CA ASN A 325 30.08 -9.68 -13.48
C ASN A 325 29.08 -10.18 -12.44
N ASP A 326 28.12 -10.98 -12.90
CA ASP A 326 26.99 -11.45 -12.08
C ASP A 326 27.45 -12.37 -10.95
N PHE A 327 28.53 -13.13 -11.14
CA PHE A 327 29.12 -13.98 -10.10
C PHE A 327 29.69 -13.15 -8.96
N ALA A 328 30.45 -12.10 -9.28
CA ALA A 328 30.98 -11.17 -8.28
C ALA A 328 29.85 -10.40 -7.57
N CYS A 329 28.77 -10.05 -8.28
CA CYS A 329 27.61 -9.39 -7.68
C CYS A 329 26.88 -10.31 -6.69
N MET A 330 26.72 -11.59 -7.05
CA MET A 330 26.15 -12.60 -6.16
C MET A 330 27.02 -12.79 -4.92
N ALA A 331 28.35 -12.94 -5.09
CA ALA A 331 29.30 -13.04 -3.99
C ALA A 331 29.23 -11.84 -3.03
N GLU A 332 29.26 -10.60 -3.54
CA GLU A 332 29.14 -9.38 -2.72
C GLU A 332 27.82 -9.37 -1.93
N THR A 333 26.73 -9.79 -2.57
CA THR A 333 25.39 -9.81 -1.96
C THR A 333 25.30 -10.78 -0.81
N ILE A 334 25.74 -12.02 -1.03
CA ILE A 334 25.78 -13.09 -0.02
C ILE A 334 26.67 -12.66 1.15
N HIS A 335 27.88 -12.18 0.85
CA HIS A 335 28.81 -11.68 1.85
C HIS A 335 28.17 -10.61 2.74
N ARG A 336 27.57 -9.59 2.15
CA ARG A 336 26.96 -8.47 2.89
C ARG A 336 25.73 -8.86 3.69
N ARG A 337 24.91 -9.80 3.20
CA ARG A 337 23.73 -10.27 3.91
C ARG A 337 24.11 -11.07 5.14
N TYR A 338 24.97 -12.07 4.96
CA TYR A 338 25.27 -13.04 6.02
C TYR A 338 26.32 -12.55 7.01
N SER A 339 27.27 -11.71 6.60
CA SER A 339 28.17 -11.03 7.56
C SER A 339 27.41 -10.15 8.55
N ARG A 340 26.36 -9.46 8.07
CA ARG A 340 25.48 -8.65 8.92
C ARG A 340 24.64 -9.53 9.85
N LEU A 341 24.04 -10.61 9.35
CA LEU A 341 23.30 -11.56 10.18
C LEU A 341 24.17 -12.22 11.25
N LYS A 342 25.43 -12.56 10.92
CA LYS A 342 26.39 -13.10 11.86
C LYS A 342 26.65 -12.11 13.00
N ARG A 343 26.90 -10.84 12.67
CA ARG A 343 27.09 -9.76 13.67
C ARG A 343 25.85 -9.46 14.51
N GLU A 344 24.66 -9.53 13.90
CA GLU A 344 23.38 -9.31 14.61
C GLU A 344 22.97 -10.52 15.47
N GLY A 345 23.51 -11.71 15.18
CA GLY A 345 23.27 -12.95 15.91
C GLY A 345 24.31 -13.28 16.97
N GLU A 346 25.45 -12.58 17.01
CA GLU A 346 26.42 -12.72 18.11
C GLU A 346 25.79 -12.19 19.41
N PRO A 347 25.81 -12.98 20.51
CA PRO A 347 25.32 -12.48 21.78
C PRO A 347 26.14 -11.24 22.18
N ALA A 348 25.47 -10.22 22.74
CA ALA A 348 26.20 -9.24 23.54
C ALA A 348 26.98 -10.03 24.61
N ALA A 349 28.25 -9.67 24.83
CA ALA A 349 29.25 -10.42 25.60
C ALA A 349 28.84 -10.84 27.04
N GLU A 350 27.66 -10.45 27.51
CA GLU A 350 27.12 -10.65 28.85
C GLU A 350 25.83 -11.51 28.90
N SER A 351 25.36 -12.05 27.78
CA SER A 351 24.12 -12.86 27.73
C SER A 351 24.38 -14.37 27.72
N LEU A 352 23.85 -15.08 28.73
CA LEU A 352 23.91 -16.55 28.88
C LEU A 352 22.89 -17.30 28.00
N GLU A 353 22.06 -16.60 27.24
CA GLU A 353 21.09 -17.22 26.33
C GLU A 353 21.76 -17.63 25.01
N PRO A 354 21.51 -18.84 24.49
CA PRO A 354 22.07 -19.27 23.23
C PRO A 354 21.57 -18.36 22.11
N ALA A 355 22.51 -17.78 21.35
CA ALA A 355 22.24 -16.98 20.18
C ALA A 355 21.27 -17.68 19.22
N THR A 356 20.04 -17.19 19.12
CA THR A 356 19.11 -17.60 18.08
C THR A 356 19.58 -17.02 16.76
N HIS A 357 20.40 -17.78 16.03
CA HIS A 357 20.89 -17.37 14.72
C HIS A 357 19.73 -17.36 13.72
N ASN A 358 19.34 -16.16 13.26
CA ASN A 358 18.24 -15.95 12.32
C ASN A 358 18.68 -16.21 10.86
N TYR A 359 19.22 -17.40 10.59
CA TYR A 359 19.58 -17.84 9.25
C TYR A 359 18.38 -18.43 8.49
N PRO A 360 18.39 -18.45 7.14
CA PRO A 360 17.42 -19.21 6.37
C PRO A 360 17.72 -20.71 6.44
N ASP A 361 16.69 -21.53 6.24
CA ASP A 361 16.80 -22.98 6.13
C ASP A 361 17.20 -23.42 4.71
N LEU A 362 16.98 -22.55 3.71
CA LEU A 362 17.34 -22.77 2.32
C LEU A 362 17.63 -21.45 1.59
N ILE A 363 18.70 -21.43 0.80
CA ILE A 363 19.05 -20.33 -0.09
C ILE A 363 18.74 -20.75 -1.52
N LEU A 364 17.94 -19.95 -2.22
CA LEU A 364 17.62 -20.14 -3.64
C LEU A 364 18.31 -19.04 -4.47
N ILE A 365 19.10 -19.46 -5.45
CA ILE A 365 19.78 -18.55 -6.38
C ILE A 365 19.12 -18.68 -7.75
N ASP A 366 18.68 -17.56 -8.31
CA ASP A 366 18.12 -17.47 -9.65
C ASP A 366 19.23 -17.51 -10.71
N GLY A 367 19.80 -18.70 -10.89
CA GLY A 367 20.92 -18.90 -11.80
C GLY A 367 21.43 -20.33 -11.80
N GLY A 368 22.28 -20.62 -12.79
CA GLY A 368 22.93 -21.92 -12.93
C GLY A 368 24.13 -22.13 -11.98
N LYS A 369 24.88 -23.20 -12.24
CA LYS A 369 26.03 -23.65 -11.42
C LYS A 369 27.03 -22.55 -11.08
N GLY A 370 27.34 -21.64 -12.02
CA GLY A 370 28.32 -20.57 -11.80
C GLY A 370 27.93 -19.62 -10.67
N GLN A 371 26.67 -19.15 -10.65
CA GLN A 371 26.19 -18.23 -9.60
C GLN A 371 26.03 -18.95 -8.27
N LEU A 372 25.59 -20.22 -8.29
CA LEU A 372 25.54 -21.06 -7.11
C LEU A 372 26.93 -21.24 -6.48
N ASN A 373 27.95 -21.58 -7.28
CA ASN A 373 29.31 -21.78 -6.79
C ASN A 373 29.90 -20.50 -6.18
N ALA A 374 29.67 -19.34 -6.81
CA ALA A 374 30.11 -18.05 -6.27
C ALA A 374 29.50 -17.76 -4.89
N ALA A 375 28.22 -18.10 -4.67
CA ALA A 375 27.60 -17.97 -3.37
C ALA A 375 28.14 -18.98 -2.35
N LEU A 376 28.34 -20.24 -2.75
CA LEU A 376 28.89 -21.30 -1.88
C LEU A 376 30.31 -21.00 -1.42
N GLU A 377 31.14 -20.39 -2.27
CA GLU A 377 32.48 -19.93 -1.87
C GLU A 377 32.42 -18.84 -0.80
N GLU A 378 31.51 -17.89 -0.91
CA GLU A 378 31.34 -16.84 0.10
C GLU A 378 30.75 -17.35 1.41
N LEU A 379 29.79 -18.29 1.36
CA LEU A 379 29.27 -18.93 2.57
C LEU A 379 30.38 -19.70 3.33
N ARG A 380 31.26 -20.39 2.60
CA ARG A 380 32.45 -21.05 3.18
C ARG A 380 33.42 -20.06 3.83
N LYS A 381 33.71 -18.92 3.18
CA LYS A 381 34.55 -17.85 3.77
C LYS A 381 33.98 -17.29 5.06
N LEU A 382 32.66 -17.25 5.21
CA LEU A 382 31.98 -16.78 6.41
C LEU A 382 31.85 -17.84 7.51
N GLY A 383 32.13 -19.11 7.20
CA GLY A 383 31.93 -20.26 8.09
C GLY A 383 30.46 -20.59 8.32
N ILE A 384 29.61 -20.39 7.30
CA ILE A 384 28.15 -20.62 7.35
C ILE A 384 27.72 -21.52 6.18
N ASP A 385 28.61 -22.43 5.79
CA ASP A 385 28.42 -23.41 4.72
C ASP A 385 27.50 -24.58 5.09
N ASN A 386 27.04 -24.61 6.35
CA ASN A 386 26.01 -25.52 6.83
C ASN A 386 24.60 -25.19 6.30
N ILE A 387 24.38 -24.00 5.74
CA ILE A 387 23.09 -23.63 5.16
C ILE A 387 22.97 -24.21 3.74
N PRO A 388 21.94 -25.02 3.45
CA PRO A 388 21.69 -25.52 2.11
C PRO A 388 21.46 -24.38 1.10
N ALA A 389 22.13 -24.45 -0.05
CA ALA A 389 21.93 -23.52 -1.16
C ALA A 389 21.73 -24.28 -2.48
N ILE A 390 20.79 -23.82 -3.30
CA ILE A 390 20.46 -24.39 -4.60
C ILE A 390 20.38 -23.30 -5.68
N GLY A 391 20.72 -23.67 -6.90
CA GLY A 391 20.50 -22.84 -8.09
C GLY A 391 19.29 -23.33 -8.86
N LEU A 392 18.45 -22.42 -9.38
CA LEU A 392 17.33 -22.76 -10.24
C LEU A 392 17.50 -22.09 -11.61
N ALA A 393 17.72 -22.88 -12.66
CA ALA A 393 17.87 -22.35 -14.01
C ALA A 393 16.53 -22.19 -14.74
N LYS A 394 16.43 -21.13 -15.54
CA LYS A 394 15.18 -20.64 -16.14
C LYS A 394 14.63 -21.46 -17.30
N GLU A 395 15.47 -22.08 -18.12
CA GLU A 395 15.02 -22.73 -19.36
C GLU A 395 14.27 -24.05 -19.12
N TYR A 396 14.67 -24.82 -18.10
CA TYR A 396 14.14 -26.16 -17.84
C TYR A 396 13.74 -26.40 -16.38
N GLU A 397 13.72 -25.35 -15.55
CA GLU A 397 13.44 -25.46 -14.11
C GLU A 397 14.36 -26.45 -13.41
N GLU A 398 15.59 -26.54 -13.90
CA GLU A 398 16.63 -27.44 -13.40
C GLU A 398 17.18 -26.94 -12.08
N ILE A 399 17.17 -27.83 -11.09
CA ILE A 399 17.67 -27.55 -9.75
C ILE A 399 19.12 -28.04 -9.67
N TYR A 400 20.04 -27.10 -9.49
CA TYR A 400 21.46 -27.38 -9.30
C TYR A 400 21.78 -27.48 -7.80
N ARG A 401 22.40 -28.59 -7.41
CA ARG A 401 22.80 -28.89 -6.03
C ARG A 401 24.32 -28.83 -5.88
N PRO A 402 24.85 -28.44 -4.71
CA PRO A 402 26.29 -28.45 -4.45
C PRO A 402 26.85 -29.88 -4.57
N GLY A 403 27.98 -30.04 -5.26
CA GLY A 403 28.67 -31.33 -5.38
C GLY A 403 28.06 -32.33 -6.38
N GLU A 404 26.92 -32.01 -7.00
CA GLU A 404 26.29 -32.88 -7.99
C GLU A 404 26.47 -32.38 -9.44
N SER A 405 26.84 -33.28 -10.33
CA SER A 405 27.06 -32.97 -11.75
C SER A 405 25.75 -32.87 -12.53
N GLU A 406 24.73 -33.63 -12.18
CA GLU A 406 23.44 -33.63 -12.88
C GLU A 406 22.40 -32.74 -12.17
N PRO A 407 21.60 -31.96 -12.92
CA PRO A 407 20.52 -31.20 -12.34
C PRO A 407 19.37 -32.10 -11.90
N LEU A 408 18.78 -31.80 -10.75
CA LEU A 408 17.55 -32.43 -10.30
C LEU A 408 16.36 -31.82 -11.05
N ARG A 409 15.55 -32.67 -11.67
CA ARG A 409 14.30 -32.29 -12.33
C ARG A 409 13.13 -32.85 -11.54
N LEU A 410 12.26 -31.96 -11.07
CA LEU A 410 11.03 -32.33 -10.39
C LEU A 410 9.86 -32.32 -11.37
N ASP A 411 8.84 -33.14 -11.09
CA ASP A 411 7.61 -33.14 -11.88
C ASP A 411 6.93 -31.76 -11.83
N HIS A 412 6.42 -31.27 -12.96
CA HIS A 412 5.76 -29.97 -13.06
C HIS A 412 4.48 -29.85 -12.21
N SER A 413 3.88 -30.98 -11.83
CA SER A 413 2.73 -31.03 -10.94
C SER A 413 3.09 -30.97 -9.45
N SER A 414 4.37 -31.23 -9.10
CA SER A 414 4.85 -31.27 -7.70
C SER A 414 4.69 -29.93 -6.99
N GLY A 415 4.35 -29.99 -5.70
CA GLY A 415 4.25 -28.79 -4.84
C GLY A 415 5.63 -28.15 -4.61
N ALA A 416 6.66 -28.99 -4.48
CA ALA A 416 8.05 -28.57 -4.33
C ALA A 416 8.54 -27.67 -5.47
N LEU A 417 8.31 -28.07 -6.73
CA LEU A 417 8.73 -27.25 -7.88
C LEU A 417 7.97 -25.93 -7.94
N LYS A 418 6.65 -25.97 -7.73
CA LYS A 418 5.80 -24.77 -7.71
C LYS A 418 6.26 -23.78 -6.65
N LEU A 419 6.67 -24.26 -5.47
CA LEU A 419 7.22 -23.43 -4.41
C LEU A 419 8.53 -22.75 -4.84
N LEU A 420 9.48 -23.50 -5.43
CA LEU A 420 10.74 -22.94 -5.93
C LEU A 420 10.52 -21.92 -7.04
N GLN A 421 9.66 -22.22 -8.01
CA GLN A 421 9.24 -21.29 -9.06
C GLN A 421 8.66 -20.01 -8.47
N ARG A 422 7.85 -20.11 -7.42
CA ARG A 422 7.25 -18.94 -6.77
C ARG A 422 8.28 -18.07 -6.07
N VAL A 423 9.27 -18.66 -5.40
CA VAL A 423 10.36 -17.89 -4.78
C VAL A 423 11.15 -17.16 -5.88
N ARG A 424 11.50 -17.86 -6.97
CA ARG A 424 12.19 -17.26 -8.13
C ARG A 424 11.40 -16.13 -8.78
N ASP A 425 10.14 -16.39 -9.13
CA ASP A 425 9.29 -15.43 -9.82
C ASP A 425 9.08 -14.17 -8.97
N GLU A 426 9.03 -14.32 -7.64
CA GLU A 426 8.96 -13.21 -6.70
C GLU A 426 10.29 -12.43 -6.61
N SER A 427 11.45 -13.11 -6.64
CA SER A 427 12.78 -12.48 -6.77
C SER A 427 12.88 -11.65 -8.05
N HIS A 428 12.59 -12.27 -9.19
CA HIS A 428 12.53 -11.61 -10.50
C HIS A 428 11.55 -10.43 -10.50
N ARG A 429 10.35 -10.57 -9.92
CA ARG A 429 9.36 -9.49 -9.84
C ARG A 429 9.90 -8.32 -9.03
N PHE A 430 10.51 -8.60 -7.88
CA PHE A 430 11.03 -7.58 -6.98
C PHE A 430 12.18 -6.79 -7.61
N ALA A 431 13.03 -7.47 -8.40
CA ALA A 431 14.10 -6.88 -9.16
C ALA A 431 13.59 -6.03 -10.35
N ASN A 432 12.70 -6.58 -11.17
CA ASN A 432 12.14 -5.88 -12.33
C ASN A 432 11.41 -4.59 -11.95
N THR A 433 10.67 -4.62 -10.83
CA THR A 433 9.98 -3.42 -10.31
C THR A 433 10.97 -2.31 -9.98
N TYR A 434 12.13 -2.66 -9.41
CA TYR A 434 13.18 -1.69 -9.08
C TYR A 434 13.88 -1.16 -10.33
N ASN A 435 14.19 -2.03 -11.29
CA ASN A 435 14.80 -1.64 -12.56
C ASN A 435 13.89 -0.70 -13.35
N ALA A 436 12.58 -0.95 -13.34
CA ALA A 436 11.59 -0.05 -13.93
C ALA A 436 11.61 1.33 -13.24
N GLN A 437 11.65 1.38 -11.90
CA GLN A 437 11.77 2.63 -11.14
C GLN A 437 13.07 3.38 -11.45
N LEU A 438 14.20 2.68 -11.51
CA LEU A 438 15.50 3.27 -11.84
C LEU A 438 15.56 3.76 -13.30
N ARG A 439 14.97 3.03 -14.25
CA ARG A 439 14.85 3.46 -15.65
C ARG A 439 13.98 4.70 -15.77
N LEU A 440 12.82 4.74 -15.10
CA LEU A 440 11.98 5.93 -15.05
C LEU A 440 12.73 7.12 -14.44
N LYS A 441 13.52 6.89 -13.38
CA LYS A 441 14.35 7.92 -12.77
C LYS A 441 15.44 8.41 -13.74
N LYS A 442 16.15 7.52 -14.43
CA LYS A 442 17.20 7.87 -15.41
C LYS A 442 16.65 8.57 -16.65
N ILE A 443 15.54 8.09 -17.21
CA ILE A 443 14.82 8.75 -18.31
C ILE A 443 14.37 10.14 -17.86
N SER A 444 13.82 10.24 -16.65
CA SER A 444 13.48 11.56 -16.11
C SER A 444 14.73 12.42 -16.03
N GLU A 445 15.81 11.99 -15.38
CA GLU A 445 17.05 12.76 -15.23
C GLU A 445 17.67 13.15 -16.58
N SER A 446 17.47 12.37 -17.64
CA SER A 446 17.89 12.68 -19.01
C SER A 446 17.02 13.74 -19.69
N LEU A 447 15.75 13.91 -19.32
CA LEU A 447 14.91 15.00 -19.85
C LEU A 447 15.47 16.38 -19.52
N LEU A 448 16.19 16.49 -18.40
CA LEU A 448 16.88 17.72 -18.06
C LEU A 448 18.02 18.00 -19.05
N ASP A 449 18.69 16.98 -19.61
CA ASP A 449 19.82 17.20 -20.53
C ASP A 449 19.40 17.83 -21.87
N GLU A 450 18.13 17.70 -22.23
CA GLU A 450 17.56 18.30 -23.43
C GLU A 450 17.16 19.78 -23.24
N PHE A 451 17.30 20.33 -22.02
CA PHE A 451 16.98 21.74 -21.76
C PHE A 451 18.11 22.65 -22.29
N PRO A 452 17.82 23.61 -23.19
CA PRO A 452 18.84 24.49 -23.73
C PRO A 452 19.60 25.25 -22.62
N GLY A 453 20.94 25.16 -22.62
CA GLY A 453 21.78 25.86 -21.65
C GLY A 453 21.94 25.17 -20.29
N ILE A 454 21.50 23.92 -20.13
CA ILE A 454 21.72 23.13 -18.91
C ILE A 454 23.09 22.44 -18.89
N GLY A 455 24.02 22.95 -18.07
CA GLY A 455 25.27 22.23 -17.80
C GLY A 455 25.12 21.21 -16.67
N GLU A 456 26.05 20.26 -16.56
CA GLU A 456 26.05 19.25 -15.48
C GLU A 456 25.97 19.88 -14.07
N ARG A 457 26.65 21.01 -13.84
CA ARG A 457 26.60 21.73 -12.56
C ARG A 457 25.20 22.26 -12.22
N ARG A 458 24.48 22.78 -13.22
CA ARG A 458 23.11 23.32 -13.06
C ARG A 458 22.10 22.18 -12.85
N LYS A 459 22.24 21.09 -13.60
CA LYS A 459 21.45 19.86 -13.42
C LYS A 459 21.62 19.27 -12.02
N ALA A 460 22.87 19.14 -11.56
CA ALA A 460 23.16 18.62 -10.23
C ALA A 460 22.56 19.52 -9.13
N ALA A 461 22.59 20.84 -9.28
CA ALA A 461 21.98 21.78 -8.32
C ALA A 461 20.45 21.61 -8.23
N LEU A 462 19.77 21.47 -9.37
CA LEU A 462 18.32 21.18 -9.42
C LEU A 462 17.99 19.85 -8.76
N LEU A 463 18.71 18.77 -9.11
CA LEU A 463 18.47 17.45 -8.55
C LEU A 463 18.82 17.37 -7.06
N LYS A 464 19.83 18.10 -6.60
CA LYS A 464 20.18 18.18 -5.17
C LYS A 464 19.10 18.88 -4.35
N LYS A 465 18.47 19.93 -4.89
CA LYS A 465 17.42 20.67 -4.19
C LYS A 465 16.05 19.98 -4.23
N PHE A 466 15.64 19.49 -5.40
CA PHE A 466 14.29 18.94 -5.60
C PHE A 466 14.23 17.41 -5.52
N GLY A 467 15.36 16.72 -5.66
CA GLY A 467 15.48 15.27 -5.58
C GLY A 467 14.98 14.50 -6.81
N SER A 468 13.90 14.96 -7.46
CA SER A 468 13.37 14.37 -8.70
C SER A 468 12.69 15.41 -9.58
N ILE A 469 12.56 15.11 -10.87
CA ILE A 469 11.88 16.00 -11.82
C ILE A 469 10.39 16.10 -11.58
N GLN A 470 9.76 15.05 -11.03
CA GLN A 470 8.36 15.15 -10.62
C GLN A 470 8.15 16.21 -9.54
N ARG A 471 9.08 16.34 -8.59
CA ARG A 471 9.03 17.41 -7.58
C ARG A 471 9.38 18.77 -8.19
N LEU A 472 10.34 18.82 -9.11
CA LEU A 472 10.68 20.03 -9.86
C LEU A 472 9.48 20.55 -10.69
N ARG A 473 8.66 19.66 -11.24
CA ARG A 473 7.43 20.01 -11.99
C ARG A 473 6.37 20.68 -11.12
N ILE A 474 6.26 20.26 -9.86
CA ILE A 474 5.27 20.81 -8.91
C ILE A 474 5.82 22.06 -8.20
N ALA A 475 7.12 22.31 -8.28
CA ALA A 475 7.77 23.47 -7.66
C ALA A 475 7.26 24.80 -8.23
N THR A 476 7.19 25.81 -7.38
CA THR A 476 6.86 27.17 -7.83
C THR A 476 8.04 27.83 -8.51
N LEU A 477 7.77 28.87 -9.31
CA LEU A 477 8.82 29.62 -10.00
C LEU A 477 9.85 30.16 -9.00
N ASP A 478 9.41 30.67 -7.86
CA ASP A 478 10.28 31.19 -6.79
C ASP A 478 11.22 30.12 -6.24
N GLN A 479 10.70 28.90 -6.02
CA GLN A 479 11.50 27.80 -5.50
C GLN A 479 12.59 27.35 -6.48
N ILE A 480 12.27 27.38 -7.79
CA ILE A 480 13.23 27.09 -8.87
C ILE A 480 14.23 28.25 -8.99
N ALA A 481 13.77 29.50 -8.83
CA ALA A 481 14.58 30.71 -8.92
C ALA A 481 15.66 30.82 -7.82
N GLU A 482 15.40 30.21 -6.66
CA GLU A 482 16.36 30.06 -5.57
C GLU A 482 17.51 29.07 -5.88
N VAL A 483 17.51 28.36 -7.01
CA VAL A 483 18.63 27.48 -7.39
C VAL A 483 19.73 28.29 -8.08
N PRO A 484 20.99 28.17 -7.64
CA PRO A 484 22.12 28.85 -8.28
C PRO A 484 22.18 28.57 -9.79
N GLY A 485 22.13 29.63 -10.60
CA GLY A 485 22.15 29.54 -12.07
C GLY A 485 20.78 29.42 -12.74
N PHE A 486 19.68 29.44 -11.97
CA PHE A 486 18.32 29.56 -12.48
C PHE A 486 17.69 30.84 -11.92
N GLY A 487 17.99 32.00 -12.49
CA GLY A 487 17.27 33.25 -12.16
C GLY A 487 15.84 33.26 -12.73
N GLY A 488 15.06 34.31 -12.48
CA GLY A 488 13.64 34.38 -12.84
C GLY A 488 13.30 33.99 -14.30
N LYS A 489 14.10 34.43 -15.29
CA LYS A 489 13.90 34.04 -16.70
C LYS A 489 14.18 32.55 -16.96
N ALA A 490 15.32 32.04 -16.49
CA ALA A 490 15.69 30.63 -16.66
C ALA A 490 14.78 29.66 -15.89
N ALA A 491 14.24 30.09 -14.74
CA ALA A 491 13.25 29.33 -13.98
C ALA A 491 11.91 29.23 -14.73
N ALA A 492 11.47 30.31 -15.37
CA ALA A 492 10.27 30.33 -16.20
C ALA A 492 10.43 29.45 -17.46
N GLU A 493 11.55 29.54 -18.15
CA GLU A 493 11.86 28.70 -19.32
C GLU A 493 11.92 27.22 -18.96
N LEU A 494 12.57 26.86 -17.85
CA LEU A 494 12.62 25.48 -17.37
C LEU A 494 11.23 24.95 -17.03
N LYS A 495 10.38 25.76 -16.42
CA LYS A 495 9.01 25.36 -16.07
C LYS A 495 8.15 25.17 -17.32
N ALA A 496 8.21 26.10 -18.26
CA ALA A 496 7.53 25.98 -19.55
C ALA A 496 8.00 24.74 -20.33
N PHE A 497 9.30 24.45 -20.34
CA PHE A 497 9.88 23.27 -20.97
C PHE A 497 9.39 21.96 -20.35
N LEU A 498 9.30 21.89 -19.02
CA LEU A 498 8.78 20.73 -18.30
C LEU A 498 7.26 20.54 -18.49
N GLU A 499 6.51 21.63 -18.66
CA GLU A 499 5.07 21.60 -18.95
C GLU A 499 4.78 21.20 -20.40
N ALA A 500 5.53 21.72 -21.38
CA ALA A 500 5.36 21.39 -22.80
C ALA A 500 5.57 19.89 -23.11
N ARG A 501 6.44 19.22 -22.35
CA ARG A 501 6.74 17.79 -22.51
C ARG A 501 5.91 16.89 -21.59
N SER A 502 4.96 17.48 -20.87
CA SER A 502 4.00 16.73 -20.04
C SER A 502 2.75 16.28 -20.81
N THR A 503 2.49 16.87 -21.97
CA THR A 503 1.35 16.51 -22.83
C THR A 503 1.68 15.33 -23.73
N THR A 504 1.85 14.16 -23.13
CA THR A 504 1.54 12.88 -23.78
C THR A 504 0.17 12.45 -23.24
N PRO A 505 -0.80 12.02 -24.08
CA PRO A 505 -2.21 11.89 -23.71
C PRO A 505 -2.51 10.63 -22.86
N ALA A 506 -1.90 10.52 -21.68
CA ALA A 506 -2.19 9.44 -20.72
C ALA A 506 -2.42 9.93 -19.27
N ALA A 507 -2.39 11.23 -19.01
CA ALA A 507 -2.43 11.75 -17.62
C ALA A 507 -3.34 12.97 -17.40
N ARG A 508 -4.31 13.24 -18.29
CA ARG A 508 -5.18 14.42 -18.18
C ARG A 508 -6.48 14.23 -17.39
N GLU A 509 -6.78 13.04 -16.85
CA GLU A 509 -8.02 12.82 -16.07
C GLU A 509 -7.86 12.81 -14.55
N VAL A 510 -6.70 13.17 -13.98
CA VAL A 510 -6.47 13.06 -12.51
C VAL A 510 -5.91 14.33 -11.90
N VAL A 511 -6.32 15.53 -12.30
CA VAL A 511 -6.10 16.74 -11.46
C VAL A 511 -7.17 17.80 -11.72
N SER A 512 -8.38 17.58 -11.20
CA SER A 512 -9.27 18.68 -10.82
C SER A 512 -9.92 18.29 -9.51
N ASP A 513 -9.28 18.68 -8.40
CA ASP A 513 -9.97 19.35 -7.30
C ASP A 513 -8.94 19.79 -6.24
N ALA A 514 -9.10 21.04 -5.86
CA ALA A 514 -8.14 21.88 -5.16
C ALA A 514 -7.79 21.41 -3.74
N ILE A 515 -6.53 21.65 -3.34
CA ILE A 515 -6.14 21.76 -1.92
C ILE A 515 -5.50 23.14 -1.74
N PRO A 516 -6.04 24.03 -0.88
CA PRO A 516 -5.42 25.32 -0.60
C PRO A 516 -4.15 25.16 0.26
N ARG A 517 -3.16 26.01 -0.01
CA ARG A 517 -1.89 26.16 0.73
C ARG A 517 -2.16 26.44 2.22
N ILE A 518 -1.46 25.73 3.10
CA ILE A 518 -1.23 26.14 4.50
C ILE A 518 0.27 26.32 4.67
N GLU A 519 0.70 27.53 5.02
CA GLU A 519 2.08 27.89 5.35
C GLU A 519 2.52 27.24 6.67
N TYR A 520 3.67 26.60 6.66
CA TYR A 520 4.33 26.09 7.86
C TYR A 520 5.28 27.15 8.42
N ILE A 521 4.90 27.79 9.53
CA ILE A 521 5.80 28.54 10.39
C ILE A 521 6.69 27.51 11.13
N ARG A 522 8.02 27.61 10.95
CA ARG A 522 8.99 26.80 11.71
C ARG A 522 9.12 27.37 13.14
N PRO A 523 9.07 26.55 14.20
CA PRO A 523 9.47 27.01 15.53
C PRO A 523 10.99 27.18 15.59
N LYS A 524 11.44 28.28 16.24
CA LYS A 524 12.85 28.55 16.55
C LYS A 524 13.38 27.47 17.51
N LYS A 525 14.59 26.99 17.25
CA LYS A 525 15.36 26.18 18.19
C LYS A 525 15.85 27.07 19.34
N GLU A 526 15.37 26.84 20.55
CA GLU A 526 16.08 27.25 21.76
C GLU A 526 17.34 26.41 21.90
N LYS A 527 18.45 27.08 22.20
CA LYS A 527 19.72 26.47 22.60
C LYS A 527 19.69 26.41 24.11
N ASP A 528 19.83 25.21 24.66
CA ASP A 528 20.17 25.03 26.06
C ASP A 528 21.69 24.98 26.24
N ASP A 529 22.06 25.32 27.47
CA ASP A 529 23.31 25.15 28.23
C ASP A 529 24.43 26.20 28.10
N PRO A 530 25.24 26.39 29.18
CA PRO A 530 24.90 26.45 30.62
C PRO A 530 25.72 27.53 31.36
N GLU A 531 25.63 27.54 32.70
CA GLU A 531 26.47 28.28 33.68
C GLU A 531 26.16 29.76 33.93
N ALA A 532 25.67 30.07 35.14
CA ALA A 532 26.38 30.95 36.08
C ALA A 532 25.60 31.14 37.40
N VAL A 533 26.24 30.65 38.47
CA VAL A 533 26.41 31.32 39.76
C VAL A 533 25.17 31.52 40.66
N LEU A 534 25.07 30.59 41.61
CA LEU A 534 24.58 30.83 42.97
C LEU A 534 25.26 32.07 43.58
N ASN A 535 24.47 33.05 44.02
CA ASN A 535 24.79 33.76 45.25
C ASN A 535 23.52 34.29 45.94
N PRO A 536 23.48 34.26 47.28
CA PRO A 536 22.28 34.47 48.08
C PRO A 536 22.07 35.96 48.33
N ASN A 537 20.81 36.41 48.40
CA ASN A 537 20.52 37.71 48.99
C ASN A 537 19.81 37.52 50.34
N PRO A 538 20.26 38.21 51.41
CA PRO A 538 19.82 38.01 52.77
C PRO A 538 18.66 38.94 53.13
N ASN A 539 17.91 38.52 54.15
CA ASN A 539 17.10 39.34 55.06
C ASN A 539 15.93 40.18 54.51
N ALA A 540 14.83 40.07 55.28
CA ALA A 540 13.89 41.12 55.66
C ALA A 540 12.98 41.65 54.53
N ASP A 541 11.65 41.72 54.65
CA ASP A 541 10.73 41.66 55.79
C ASP A 541 9.39 41.02 55.37
#